data_AF-A0A3S4GJ75-F1
#
_entry.id   AF-A0A3S4GJ75-F1
#
_cell.length_a   1.000
_cell.length_b   1.000
_cell.length_c   1.000
_cell.angle_alpha   90.00
_cell.angle_beta   90.00
_cell.angle_gamma   90.00
#
_symmetry.space_group_name_H-M   'P 1'
#
loop_
_entity.id
_entity.type
_entity.pdbx_description
1 polymer ?
#
loop_
_entity_poly.entity_id
_entity_poly.type
_entity_poly.pdbx_seq_one_letter_code
_entity_poly.pdbx_strand_id
1 'polypeptide(L)'
;MCAGAMVHSRIARLVFGARDAKTGAAGSLMDVLHHPGMNHRVEISEGVLAESCSAMLSDFFRWRREEKKALKKARAQTGES
;
A
#
# COMPACT_ATOMS: atom_id res chain seq x y z
N MET A 1 -2.23 5.05 -9.59
CA MET A 1 -3.70 5.22 -9.61
C MET A 1 -4.15 6.25 -8.58
N CYS A 2 -4.14 5.95 -7.26
CA CYS A 2 -4.75 6.82 -6.23
C CYS A 2 -4.17 8.25 -6.17
N ALA A 3 -2.85 8.41 -6.27
CA ALA A 3 -2.22 9.74 -6.24
C ALA A 3 -2.75 10.68 -7.36
N GLY A 4 -2.93 10.16 -8.58
CA GLY A 4 -3.50 10.95 -9.67
C GLY A 4 -4.98 11.30 -9.44
N ALA A 5 -5.76 10.38 -8.86
CA ALA A 5 -7.14 10.65 -8.48
C ALA A 5 -7.24 11.77 -7.41
N MET A 6 -6.29 11.82 -6.47
CA MET A 6 -6.21 12.90 -5.46
C MET A 6 -5.94 14.27 -6.10
N VAL A 7 -5.03 14.33 -7.07
CA VAL A 7 -4.76 15.55 -7.86
C VAL A 7 -6.02 16.00 -8.61
N HIS A 8 -6.70 15.09 -9.31
CA HIS A 8 -7.89 15.42 -10.10
C HIS A 8 -9.11 15.79 -9.25
N SER A 9 -9.26 15.20 -8.05
CA SER A 9 -10.30 15.55 -7.09
C SER A 9 -9.99 16.81 -6.27
N ARG A 10 -8.76 17.34 -6.38
CA ARG A 10 -8.30 18.56 -5.69
C ARG A 10 -8.43 18.50 -4.17
N ILE A 11 -8.25 17.33 -3.58
CA ILE A 11 -8.17 17.26 -2.11
C ILE A 11 -6.98 18.10 -1.63
N ALA A 12 -7.16 18.84 -0.54
CA ALA A 12 -6.10 19.73 -0.05
C ALA A 12 -4.93 18.95 0.58
N ARG A 13 -5.24 17.85 1.28
CA ARG A 13 -4.27 17.14 2.12
C ARG A 13 -4.46 15.64 2.09
N LEU A 14 -3.35 14.93 1.99
CA LEU A 14 -3.23 13.49 2.20
C LEU A 14 -2.57 13.24 3.55
N VAL A 15 -3.23 12.47 4.41
CA VAL A 15 -2.64 11.94 5.64
C VAL A 15 -2.59 10.42 5.55
N PHE A 16 -1.42 9.81 5.71
CA PHE A 16 -1.28 8.36 5.68
C PHE A 16 -0.31 7.84 6.74
N GLY A 17 -0.45 6.55 7.09
CA GLY A 17 0.38 5.88 8.09
C GLY A 17 1.67 5.31 7.52
N ALA A 18 1.67 4.01 7.25
CA ALA A 18 2.85 3.31 6.75
C ALA A 18 3.15 3.67 5.28
N ARG A 19 4.45 3.85 4.96
CA ARG A 19 4.91 3.99 3.57
C ARG A 19 4.87 2.65 2.85
N ASP A 20 4.47 2.69 1.58
CA ASP A 20 4.75 1.60 0.63
C ASP A 20 6.09 1.87 -0.04
N ALA A 21 7.15 1.20 0.42
CA ALA A 21 8.50 1.35 -0.12
C ALA A 21 8.66 0.81 -1.55
N LYS A 22 7.78 -0.10 -1.99
CA LYS A 22 7.92 -0.79 -3.28
C LYS A 22 7.22 -0.04 -4.40
N THR A 23 6.01 0.46 -4.14
CA THR A 23 5.14 1.04 -5.19
C THR A 23 4.50 2.36 -4.82
N GLY A 24 4.84 2.97 -3.67
CA GLY A 24 4.22 4.22 -3.22
C GLY A 24 4.50 5.40 -4.17
N ALA A 25 3.45 6.14 -4.52
CA ALA A 25 3.49 7.28 -5.45
C ALA A 25 3.45 8.67 -4.76
N ALA A 26 3.60 8.68 -3.43
CA ALA A 26 3.68 9.86 -2.57
C ALA A 26 5.09 10.01 -1.98
N GLY A 27 6.13 9.78 -2.80
CA GLY A 27 7.54 9.95 -2.43
C GLY A 27 8.30 8.68 -2.04
N SER A 28 7.78 7.47 -2.33
CA SER A 28 8.55 6.22 -2.18
C SER A 28 9.22 5.78 -3.49
N LEU A 29 8.43 5.34 -4.47
CA LEU A 29 8.92 5.01 -5.82
C LEU A 29 8.99 6.27 -6.69
N MET A 30 7.98 7.13 -6.55
CA MET A 30 7.87 8.41 -7.25
C MET A 30 7.03 9.37 -6.42
N ASP A 31 7.12 10.67 -6.70
CA ASP A 31 6.26 11.68 -6.11
C ASP A 31 5.37 12.30 -7.19
N VAL A 32 4.17 11.72 -7.37
CA VAL A 32 3.18 12.23 -8.31
C VAL A 32 2.49 13.47 -7.77
N LEU A 33 2.30 13.55 -6.45
CA LEU A 33 1.53 14.62 -5.79
C LEU A 33 2.26 15.96 -5.80
N HIS A 34 3.59 15.94 -5.86
CA HIS A 34 4.44 17.14 -6.00
C HIS A 34 5.13 17.26 -7.37
N HIS A 35 4.73 16.46 -8.36
CA HIS A 35 5.33 16.54 -9.68
C HIS A 35 5.13 17.96 -10.28
N PRO A 36 6.18 18.65 -10.80
CA PRO A 36 6.09 20.05 -11.23
C PRO A 36 5.02 20.34 -12.30
N GLY A 37 4.70 19.35 -13.12
CA GLY A 37 3.67 19.45 -14.17
C GLY A 37 2.22 19.28 -13.68
N MET A 38 1.98 19.02 -12.39
CA MET A 38 0.62 18.89 -11.86
C MET A 38 0.01 20.27 -11.57
N ASN A 39 -1.27 20.43 -11.89
CA ASN A 39 -2.02 21.68 -11.74
C ASN A 39 -2.63 21.89 -10.34
N HIS A 40 -2.46 20.92 -9.44
CA HIS A 40 -2.89 20.97 -8.04
C HIS A 40 -1.83 20.29 -7.18
N ARG A 41 -1.47 20.91 -6.05
CA ARG A 41 -0.51 20.37 -5.09
C ARG A 41 -1.24 19.89 -3.85
N VAL A 42 -0.99 18.65 -3.46
CA VAL A 42 -1.58 18.02 -2.28
C VAL A 42 -0.57 18.07 -1.14
N GLU A 43 -0.94 18.65 0.00
CA GLU A 43 -0.09 18.60 1.19
C GLU A 43 -0.02 17.17 1.74
N ILE A 44 1.16 16.74 2.17
CA ILE A 44 1.36 15.38 2.68
C ILE A 44 1.71 15.41 4.16
N SER A 45 1.04 14.57 4.94
CA SER A 45 1.46 14.21 6.29
C SER A 45 1.55 12.69 6.39
N GLU A 46 2.74 12.20 6.64
CA GLU A 46 3.04 10.78 6.68
C GLU A 46 3.40 10.31 8.08
N GLY A 47 3.38 8.99 8.29
CA GLY A 47 3.86 8.40 9.53
C GLY A 47 2.81 8.28 10.63
N VAL A 48 1.57 8.71 10.40
CA VAL A 48 0.50 8.69 11.42
C VAL A 48 0.13 7.25 11.77
N LEU A 49 0.47 6.82 12.98
CA LEU A 49 0.34 5.43 13.42
C LEU A 49 1.04 4.43 12.49
N ALA A 50 2.18 4.82 11.91
CA ALA A 50 2.89 4.01 10.92
C ALA A 50 3.15 2.56 11.39
N GLU A 51 3.56 2.39 12.65
CA GLU A 51 3.84 1.06 13.21
C GLU A 51 2.59 0.18 13.29
N SER A 52 1.45 0.73 13.73
CA SER A 52 0.20 -0.02 13.77
C SER A 52 -0.29 -0.38 12.37
N CYS A 53 -0.17 0.55 11.40
CA CYS A 53 -0.53 0.28 10.01
C CYS A 53 0.39 -0.77 9.35
N SER A 54 1.71 -0.70 9.59
CA SER A 54 2.69 -1.64 9.04
C SER A 54 2.53 -3.03 9.65
N ALA A 55 2.27 -3.12 10.96
CA ALA A 55 1.98 -4.37 11.66
C ALA A 55 0.75 -5.06 11.07
N MET A 56 -0.35 -4.33 10.87
CA MET A 56 -1.58 -4.88 10.29
C MET A 56 -1.36 -5.49 8.90
N LEU A 57 -0.61 -4.80 8.02
CA LEU A 57 -0.26 -5.32 6.69
C LEU A 57 0.64 -6.56 6.80
N SER A 58 1.64 -6.52 7.67
CA SER A 58 2.60 -7.61 7.89
C SER A 58 1.90 -8.88 8.38
N ASP A 59 0.97 -8.72 9.32
CA ASP A 59 0.15 -9.79 9.88
C ASP A 59 -0.76 -10.40 8.84
N PHE A 60 -1.45 -9.57 8.05
CA PHE A 60 -2.30 -10.04 6.95
C PHE A 60 -1.51 -10.91 5.96
N PHE A 61 -0.35 -10.44 5.48
CA PHE A 61 0.43 -11.22 4.51
C PHE A 61 1.09 -12.46 5.13
N ARG A 62 1.43 -12.45 6.43
CA ARG A 62 1.89 -13.66 7.14
C ARG A 62 0.80 -14.71 7.15
N TRP A 63 -0.38 -14.34 7.63
CA TRP A 63 -1.56 -15.21 7.64
C TRP A 63 -1.87 -15.75 6.24
N ARG A 64 -1.87 -14.90 5.21
CA ARG A 64 -2.16 -15.34 3.84
C ARG A 64 -1.11 -16.33 3.29
N ARG A 65 0.15 -16.22 3.71
CA ARG A 65 1.19 -17.19 3.32
C ARG A 65 0.99 -18.54 4.01
N GLU A 66 0.56 -18.54 5.27
CA GLU A 66 0.26 -19.76 6.03
C GLU A 66 -0.95 -20.49 5.44
N GLU A 67 -2.03 -19.76 5.13
CA GLU A 67 -3.22 -20.29 4.45
C GLU A 67 -2.84 -20.99 3.13
N LYS A 68 -2.04 -20.33 2.27
CA LYS A 68 -1.58 -20.93 1.01
C LYS A 68 -0.73 -22.19 1.21
N LYS A 69 0.13 -22.22 2.24
CA LYS A 69 0.93 -23.41 2.58
C LYS A 69 0.03 -24.58 3.01
N ALA A 70 -0.97 -24.32 3.84
CA ALA A 70 -1.93 -25.33 4.28
C ALA A 70 -2.74 -25.89 3.10
N LEU A 71 -3.25 -25.02 2.22
CA LEU A 71 -3.97 -25.43 1.01
C LEU A 71 -3.10 -26.28 0.08
N LYS A 72 -1.83 -25.90 -0.13
CA LYS A 72 -0.91 -26.70 -0.95
C LYS A 72 -0.66 -28.08 -0.34
N LYS A 73 -0.51 -28.17 0.99
CA LYS A 73 -0.35 -29.45 1.69
C LYS A 73 -1.59 -30.33 1.56
N ALA A 74 -2.79 -29.74 1.70
CA ALA A 74 -4.04 -30.46 1.53
C ALA A 74 -4.19 -31.02 0.10
N ARG A 75 -3.90 -30.21 -0.94
CA ARG A 75 -3.92 -30.67 -2.35
C ARG A 75 -2.92 -31.79 -2.63
N ALA A 76 -1.72 -31.71 -2.06
CA ALA A 76 -0.72 -32.76 -2.21
C ALA A 76 -1.15 -34.08 -1.53
N GLN A 77 -1.99 -34.01 -0.49
CA GLN A 77 -2.51 -35.18 0.22
C GLN A 77 -3.73 -35.80 -0.46
N THR A 78 -4.51 -35.03 -1.24
CA THR A 78 -5.67 -35.54 -1.99
C THR A 78 -5.32 -36.10 -3.37
N GLY A 79 -4.05 -36.02 -3.81
CA GLY A 79 -3.60 -36.61 -5.08
C GLY A 79 -4.04 -35.84 -6.34
N GLU A 80 -4.70 -34.69 -6.19
CA GLU A 80 -5.08 -33.80 -7.29
C GLU A 80 -3.90 -32.89 -7.64
N SER A 81 -3.09 -33.32 -8.62
CA SER A 81 -2.01 -32.52 -9.21
C SER A 81 -2.57 -31.48 -10.19
#